data_AF-A0A9P0A4S7-F1
#
_entry.id   AF-A0A9P0A4S7-F1
#
_cell.length_a   1.000
_cell.length_b   1.000
_cell.length_c   1.000
_cell.angle_alpha   90.00
_cell.angle_beta   90.00
_cell.angle_gamma   90.00
#
_symmetry.space_group_name_H-M   'P 1'
#
loop_
_entity.id
_entity.type
_entity.pdbx_description
1 polymer ?
#
loop_
_entity_poly.entity_id
_entity_poly.type
_entity_poly.pdbx_seq_one_letter_code
_entity_poly.pdbx_strand_id
1 'polypeptide(L)'
;MVSLALSRHMFRDVSYLPCLTKLTVSESNVRCMSAVPGPKPEGPKTEPNSQNTDDRKPLIPDRYRFKYPDLLPLPKMEWRNAIREKLERRDQMARRSQIDIPEFYVGSVLAVYQNNRHAADKKQKFVGICTQRDGYGLRANFVLRNVIDHIGMEIRYLLYDPTIEKIEVLRLEKRLDENLLYLKDAPPEHSTFPLDMEPEFIAEDEPVPINPVQVKLKPKPWRMKWEKWGMKGIAPDSFFPGQLKGKIPLVKPWDEMDLMKQYRQTIPEEEQQEIYAELYTELHQQDASRKRTRRKDSKKKK
;
A
#
# COMPACT_ATOMS: atom_id res chain seq x y z
N MET A 1 -4.66 -22.77 50.77
CA MET A 1 -5.62 -22.20 49.80
C MET A 1 -6.04 -20.84 50.34
N VAL A 2 -5.41 -19.76 49.88
CA VAL A 2 -5.71 -18.39 50.34
C VAL A 2 -6.20 -17.63 49.11
N SER A 3 -7.50 -17.33 49.13
CA SER A 3 -8.19 -16.49 48.14
C SER A 3 -7.97 -15.04 48.54
N LEU A 4 -7.32 -14.26 47.68
CA LEU A 4 -7.16 -12.81 47.85
C LEU A 4 -7.83 -12.11 46.67
N ALA A 5 -9.10 -11.76 46.87
CA ALA A 5 -9.77 -10.71 46.13
C ALA A 5 -9.32 -9.37 46.72
N LEU A 6 -8.59 -8.57 45.94
CA LEU A 6 -8.28 -7.18 46.30
C LEU A 6 -9.15 -6.23 45.50
N SER A 7 -10.06 -5.62 46.25
CA SER A 7 -11.00 -4.59 45.90
C SER A 7 -10.29 -3.31 45.45
N ARG A 8 -10.92 -2.67 44.46
CA ARG A 8 -10.75 -1.29 44.03
C ARG A 8 -10.78 -0.32 45.22
N HIS A 9 -9.87 0.65 45.21
CA HIS A 9 -10.08 2.00 45.78
C HIS A 9 -9.19 2.99 45.00
N MET A 10 -9.84 3.95 44.34
CA MET A 10 -9.79 5.38 44.65
C MET A 10 -8.65 6.12 43.94
N PHE A 11 -9.01 6.98 42.98
CA PHE A 11 -8.52 8.36 43.01
C PHE A 11 -9.50 9.29 42.25
N ARG A 12 -10.37 9.88 43.07
CA ARG A 12 -10.87 11.27 43.08
C ARG A 12 -11.31 11.94 41.79
N ASP A 13 -12.61 12.13 41.77
CA ASP A 13 -13.37 13.29 41.31
C ASP A 13 -12.62 14.62 41.30
N VAL A 14 -12.71 15.32 40.17
CA VAL A 14 -12.88 16.77 40.14
C VAL A 14 -14.12 17.06 39.31
N SER A 15 -15.18 17.37 40.03
CA SER A 15 -16.45 17.90 39.56
C SER A 15 -16.27 19.30 38.99
N TYR A 16 -16.69 19.50 37.73
CA TYR A 16 -17.19 20.80 37.28
C TYR A 16 -18.49 20.56 36.49
N LEU A 17 -19.57 21.11 37.05
CA LEU A 17 -20.94 21.07 36.53
C LEU A 17 -21.12 22.03 35.33
N PRO A 18 -22.20 21.83 34.53
CA PRO A 18 -22.35 22.41 33.21
C PRO A 18 -23.01 23.79 33.25
N CYS A 19 -22.55 24.71 32.41
CA CYS A 19 -23.29 25.92 32.07
C CYS A 19 -24.12 25.64 30.81
N LEU A 20 -25.43 25.58 31.00
CA LEU A 20 -26.45 25.61 29.95
C LEU A 20 -26.50 27.00 29.33
N THR A 21 -26.22 27.11 28.03
CA THR A 21 -26.79 28.18 27.21
C THR A 21 -27.38 27.58 25.94
N LYS A 22 -28.70 27.68 25.84
CA LYS A 22 -29.46 27.47 24.61
C LYS A 22 -29.12 28.63 23.67
N LEU A 23 -28.50 28.35 22.53
CA LEU A 23 -28.48 29.27 21.40
C LEU A 23 -29.53 28.80 20.40
N THR A 24 -30.62 29.56 20.36
CA THR A 24 -31.68 29.49 19.35
C THR A 24 -31.11 29.96 18.01
N VAL A 25 -31.05 29.05 17.04
CA VAL A 25 -30.82 29.42 15.64
C VAL A 25 -32.15 29.97 15.11
N SER A 26 -32.15 31.24 14.71
CA SER A 26 -33.26 31.87 14.01
C SER A 26 -33.37 31.29 12.60
N GLU A 27 -34.51 30.70 12.27
CA GLU A 27 -34.90 30.33 10.91
C GLU A 27 -35.06 31.59 10.06
N SER A 28 -34.13 31.82 9.13
CA SER A 28 -34.34 32.77 8.04
C SER A 28 -35.01 32.05 6.87
N ASN A 29 -36.27 32.42 6.68
CA ASN A 29 -37.17 31.97 5.65
C ASN A 29 -36.65 32.46 4.28
N VAL A 30 -36.02 31.59 3.48
CA VAL A 30 -35.69 31.92 2.08
C VAL A 30 -36.65 31.20 1.15
N ARG A 31 -37.44 32.04 0.49
CA ARG A 31 -38.51 31.78 -0.47
C ARG A 31 -38.03 30.88 -1.62
N CYS A 32 -38.62 29.70 -1.75
CA CYS A 32 -38.49 28.87 -2.95
C CYS A 32 -39.24 29.54 -4.11
N MET A 33 -38.50 30.00 -5.13
CA MET A 33 -39.06 30.36 -6.42
C MET A 33 -38.71 29.24 -7.41
N SER A 34 -39.74 28.58 -7.92
CA SER A 34 -39.64 27.57 -8.97
C SER A 34 -39.21 28.21 -10.30
N ALA A 35 -38.09 27.75 -10.88
CA ALA A 35 -37.66 28.14 -12.21
C ALA A 35 -38.00 27.03 -13.22
N VAL A 36 -38.74 27.43 -14.27
CA VAL A 36 -39.08 26.68 -15.48
C VAL A 36 -37.79 26.29 -16.24
N PRO A 37 -37.68 25.11 -16.87
CA PRO A 37 -36.48 24.73 -17.59
C PRO A 37 -36.36 25.50 -18.92
N GLY A 38 -35.36 26.38 -19.02
CA GLY A 38 -34.93 27.01 -20.25
C GLY A 38 -34.04 26.08 -21.10
N PRO A 39 -33.88 26.36 -22.41
CA PRO A 39 -33.13 25.51 -23.34
C PRO A 39 -31.64 25.49 -23.00
N LYS A 40 -31.00 24.33 -23.25
CA LYS A 40 -29.59 24.04 -22.96
C LYS A 40 -28.66 25.05 -23.65
N PRO A 41 -27.67 25.64 -22.95
CA PRO A 41 -26.64 26.42 -23.61
C PRO A 41 -25.71 25.50 -24.40
N GLU A 42 -25.53 25.85 -25.67
CA GLU A 42 -24.54 25.27 -26.58
C GLU A 42 -23.13 25.51 -26.02
N GLY A 43 -22.28 24.48 -26.07
CA GLY A 43 -20.93 24.52 -25.51
C GLY A 43 -20.03 25.55 -26.22
N PRO A 44 -18.98 26.06 -25.55
CA PRO A 44 -18.07 27.01 -26.17
C PRO A 44 -17.32 26.34 -27.32
N LYS A 45 -17.44 26.91 -28.52
CA LYS A 45 -16.57 26.62 -29.65
C LYS A 45 -15.15 27.06 -29.29
N THR A 46 -14.22 26.13 -29.44
CA THR A 46 -12.80 26.27 -29.15
C THR A 46 -12.18 27.31 -30.10
N GLU A 47 -11.74 28.45 -29.56
CA GLU A 47 -10.71 29.26 -30.18
C GLU A 47 -9.34 28.74 -29.69
N PRO A 48 -8.34 28.55 -30.56
CA PRO A 48 -7.03 28.04 -30.14
C PRO A 48 -6.26 29.17 -29.44
N ASN A 49 -6.51 29.34 -28.15
CA ASN A 49 -5.68 30.18 -27.31
C ASN A 49 -4.43 29.36 -26.96
N SER A 50 -3.33 29.60 -27.67
CA SER A 50 -2.02 29.05 -27.34
C SER A 50 -1.50 29.72 -26.06
N GLN A 51 -2.07 29.35 -24.92
CA GLN A 51 -1.40 29.54 -23.64
C GLN A 51 -0.29 28.50 -23.59
N ASN A 52 0.92 28.92 -23.98
CA ASN A 52 2.14 28.23 -23.55
C ASN A 52 2.22 28.37 -22.03
N THR A 53 1.54 27.48 -21.31
CA THR A 53 2.04 27.09 -20.00
C THR A 53 3.34 26.37 -20.29
N ASP A 54 4.46 26.93 -19.83
CA ASP A 54 5.73 26.22 -19.77
C ASP A 54 5.52 25.08 -18.77
N ASP A 55 4.85 24.00 -19.23
CA ASP A 55 4.61 22.77 -18.50
C ASP A 55 5.95 22.07 -18.36
N ARG A 56 6.82 22.65 -17.52
CA ARG A 56 8.03 22.01 -17.06
C ARG A 56 7.56 20.82 -16.26
N LYS A 57 7.45 19.67 -16.94
CA LYS A 57 7.25 18.38 -16.30
C LYS A 57 8.24 18.32 -15.14
N PRO A 58 7.78 18.02 -13.92
CA PRO A 58 8.69 17.93 -12.78
C PRO A 58 9.82 16.97 -13.16
N LEU A 59 11.05 17.34 -12.82
CA LEU A 59 12.24 16.54 -13.14
C LEU A 59 12.12 15.12 -12.56
N ILE A 60 11.35 14.98 -11.48
CA ILE A 60 11.06 13.74 -10.77
C ILE A 60 9.64 13.30 -11.11
N PRO A 61 9.43 12.08 -11.63
CA PRO A 61 8.09 11.55 -11.87
C PRO A 61 7.30 11.35 -10.56
N ASP A 62 6.07 11.86 -10.52
CA ASP A 62 5.16 11.76 -9.35
C ASP A 62 4.94 10.31 -8.88
N ARG A 63 5.03 9.35 -9.81
CA ARG A 63 4.80 7.92 -9.57
C ARG A 63 5.88 7.27 -8.68
N TYR A 64 7.02 7.92 -8.45
CA TYR A 64 8.13 7.37 -7.64
C TYR A 64 7.71 7.05 -6.21
N ARG A 65 6.77 7.81 -5.65
CA ARG A 65 6.20 7.58 -4.32
C ARG A 65 5.61 6.18 -4.14
N PHE A 66 4.99 5.68 -5.20
CA PHE A 66 4.30 4.41 -5.20
C PHE A 66 5.17 3.26 -5.72
N LYS A 67 6.10 3.57 -6.63
CA LYS A 67 7.07 2.60 -7.15
C LYS A 67 8.11 2.19 -6.09
N TYR A 68 8.55 3.15 -5.26
CA TYR A 68 9.65 2.95 -4.31
C TYR A 68 9.30 3.30 -2.85
N PRO A 69 8.26 2.71 -2.25
CA PRO A 69 7.90 3.00 -0.86
C PRO A 69 8.94 2.52 0.16
N ASP A 70 9.79 1.55 -0.19
CA ASP A 70 10.80 0.95 0.68
C ASP A 70 12.10 1.78 0.81
N LEU A 71 12.29 2.78 -0.07
CA LEU A 71 13.44 3.70 -0.02
C LEU A 71 13.20 4.88 0.93
N LEU A 72 11.94 5.08 1.32
CA LEU A 72 11.55 6.05 2.32
C LEU A 72 11.92 5.56 3.72
N PRO A 73 12.39 6.44 4.62
CA PRO A 73 12.71 6.08 5.99
C PRO A 73 11.44 5.80 6.82
N LEU A 74 11.65 5.44 8.08
CA LEU A 74 10.55 5.35 9.05
C LEU A 74 9.99 6.75 9.36
N PRO A 75 8.66 6.93 9.46
CA PRO A 75 8.07 8.23 9.84
C PRO A 75 8.42 8.68 11.27
N LYS A 76 8.76 7.74 12.16
CA LYS A 76 9.13 8.04 13.56
C LYS A 76 10.55 8.59 13.64
N MET A 77 10.66 9.88 13.93
CA MET A 77 11.93 10.62 14.02
C MET A 77 12.91 10.06 15.08
N GLU A 78 12.40 9.52 16.20
CA GLU A 78 13.20 9.09 17.37
C GLU A 78 14.30 8.06 17.03
N TRP A 79 14.09 7.24 16.01
CA TRP A 79 15.00 6.16 15.62
C TRP A 79 15.70 6.42 14.29
N ARG A 80 15.61 7.63 13.75
CA ARG A 80 16.21 8.02 12.48
C ARG A 80 17.68 8.39 12.62
N ASN A 81 18.44 8.08 11.57
CA ASN A 81 19.83 8.51 11.45
C ASN A 81 20.14 8.71 9.96
N ALA A 82 20.41 9.97 9.59
CA ALA A 82 20.59 10.36 8.19
C ALA A 82 21.77 9.62 7.52
N ILE A 83 22.87 9.38 8.25
CA ILE A 83 24.03 8.65 7.71
C ILE A 83 23.64 7.21 7.44
N ARG A 84 22.98 6.55 8.41
CA ARG A 84 22.52 5.18 8.26
C ARG A 84 21.55 5.02 7.09
N GLU A 85 20.56 5.90 7.00
CA GLU A 85 19.54 5.87 5.93
C GLU A 85 20.17 6.09 4.54
N LYS A 86 21.15 6.99 4.44
CA LYS A 86 21.90 7.21 3.20
C LYS A 86 22.75 6.01 2.80
N LEU A 87 23.37 5.33 3.76
CA LEU A 87 24.12 4.09 3.51
C LEU A 87 23.18 2.97 3.06
N GLU A 88 22.07 2.75 3.78
CA GLU A 88 21.07 1.74 3.42
C GLU A 88 20.52 1.99 2.00
N ARG A 89 20.21 3.24 1.64
CA ARG A 89 19.74 3.60 0.29
C ARG A 89 20.76 3.30 -0.79
N ARG A 90 22.04 3.58 -0.54
CA ARG A 90 23.12 3.24 -1.49
C ARG A 90 23.17 1.74 -1.73
N ASP A 91 23.07 0.93 -0.67
CA ASP A 91 23.08 -0.53 -0.78
C ASP A 91 21.83 -1.06 -1.51
N GLN A 92 20.66 -0.48 -1.24
CA GLN A 92 19.42 -0.79 -1.97
C GLN A 92 19.57 -0.52 -3.48
N MET A 93 20.15 0.64 -3.85
CA MET A 93 20.39 1.01 -5.24
C MET A 93 21.43 0.12 -5.91
N ALA A 94 22.48 -0.25 -5.18
CA ALA A 94 23.48 -1.21 -5.66
C ALA A 94 22.81 -2.57 -5.96
N ARG A 95 21.91 -3.04 -5.10
CA ARG A 95 21.18 -4.29 -5.33
C ARG A 95 20.19 -4.20 -6.51
N ARG A 96 19.44 -3.10 -6.65
CA ARG A 96 18.55 -2.84 -7.81
C ARG A 96 19.29 -2.73 -9.14
N SER A 97 20.58 -2.39 -9.11
CA SER A 97 21.41 -2.41 -10.32
C SER A 97 21.59 -3.84 -10.87
N GLN A 98 21.61 -4.83 -9.97
CA GLN A 98 21.81 -6.25 -10.27
C GLN A 98 20.49 -6.99 -10.57
N ILE A 99 19.41 -6.66 -9.85
CA ILE A 99 18.09 -7.28 -10.00
C ILE A 99 17.06 -6.24 -10.34
N ASP A 100 16.25 -6.54 -11.35
CA ASP A 100 15.11 -5.73 -11.70
C ASP A 100 13.96 -5.96 -10.70
N ILE A 101 13.60 -4.90 -9.97
CA ILE A 101 12.53 -4.94 -8.96
C ILE A 101 11.37 -4.11 -9.51
N PRO A 102 10.27 -4.76 -9.97
CA PRO A 102 9.15 -4.07 -10.59
C PRO A 102 8.28 -3.33 -9.57
N GLU A 103 7.40 -2.47 -10.07
CA GLU A 103 6.34 -1.85 -9.28
C GLU A 103 5.26 -2.89 -8.95
N PHE A 104 4.88 -3.03 -7.68
CA PHE A 104 3.76 -3.86 -7.26
C PHE A 104 3.13 -3.36 -5.97
N TYR A 105 1.87 -3.76 -5.75
CA TYR A 105 1.07 -3.35 -4.60
C TYR A 105 0.53 -4.57 -3.85
N VAL A 106 -0.08 -4.31 -2.70
CA VAL A 106 -0.89 -5.32 -2.03
C VAL A 106 -2.12 -5.61 -2.87
N GLY A 107 -2.33 -6.89 -3.17
CA GLY A 107 -3.32 -7.37 -4.13
C GLY A 107 -2.74 -7.85 -5.45
N SER A 108 -1.53 -7.42 -5.83
CA SER A 108 -0.89 -7.86 -7.06
C SER A 108 -0.45 -9.34 -6.98
N VAL A 109 -0.51 -10.05 -8.10
CA VAL A 109 -0.03 -11.45 -8.21
C VAL A 109 1.40 -11.45 -8.74
N LEU A 110 2.30 -12.10 -8.01
CA LEU A 110 3.73 -12.11 -8.28
C LEU A 110 4.23 -13.54 -8.48
N ALA A 111 5.26 -13.69 -9.32
CA ALA A 111 6.10 -14.88 -9.39
C ALA A 111 7.52 -14.52 -8.93
N VAL A 112 7.96 -15.14 -7.84
CA VAL A 112 9.31 -14.93 -7.28
C VAL A 112 10.17 -16.16 -7.58
N TYR A 113 11.33 -15.90 -8.17
CA TYR A 113 12.36 -16.90 -8.44
C TYR A 113 13.46 -16.75 -7.39
N GLN A 114 13.67 -17.79 -6.60
CA GLN A 114 14.67 -17.83 -5.55
C GLN A 114 15.65 -18.98 -5.78
N ASN A 115 16.93 -18.73 -5.56
CA ASN A 115 17.96 -19.75 -5.56
C ASN A 115 18.04 -20.43 -4.18
N ASN A 116 17.70 -21.70 -4.12
CA ASN A 116 17.74 -22.56 -2.96
C ASN A 116 18.72 -23.73 -3.21
N ARG A 117 19.79 -23.79 -2.43
CA ARG A 117 20.83 -24.83 -2.55
C ARG A 117 20.31 -26.26 -2.35
N HIS A 118 19.23 -26.43 -1.59
CA HIS A 118 18.68 -27.73 -1.23
C HIS A 118 17.54 -28.19 -2.17
N ALA A 119 17.04 -27.30 -3.04
CA ALA A 119 16.03 -27.67 -4.03
C ALA A 119 16.67 -28.48 -5.17
N ALA A 120 15.91 -29.40 -5.76
CA ALA A 120 16.37 -30.25 -6.87
C ALA A 120 16.91 -29.43 -8.05
N ASP A 121 16.13 -28.43 -8.49
CA ASP A 121 16.48 -27.58 -9.63
C ASP A 121 17.34 -26.37 -9.25
N LYS A 122 17.74 -26.25 -7.98
CA LYS A 122 18.33 -25.07 -7.32
C LYS A 122 17.51 -23.78 -7.41
N LYS A 123 16.75 -23.56 -8.48
CA LYS A 123 15.84 -22.42 -8.66
C LYS A 123 14.43 -22.85 -8.30
N GLN A 124 13.83 -22.14 -7.36
CA GLN A 124 12.45 -22.35 -6.92
C GLN A 124 11.59 -21.17 -7.38
N LYS A 125 10.49 -21.47 -8.06
CA LYS A 125 9.46 -20.50 -8.43
C LYS A 125 8.32 -20.58 -7.42
N PHE A 126 7.86 -19.45 -6.91
CA PHE A 126 6.63 -19.37 -6.12
C PHE A 126 5.72 -18.29 -6.69
N VAL A 127 4.48 -18.66 -7.02
CA VAL A 127 3.44 -17.75 -7.51
C VAL A 127 2.43 -17.53 -6.40
N GLY A 128 2.00 -16.28 -6.19
CA GLY A 128 0.95 -15.97 -5.24
C GLY A 128 0.57 -14.49 -5.19
N ILE A 129 -0.49 -14.18 -4.44
CA ILE A 129 -0.94 -12.81 -4.19
C ILE A 129 -0.12 -12.16 -3.08
N CYS A 130 0.30 -10.92 -3.32
CA CYS A 130 0.93 -10.09 -2.30
C CYS A 130 -0.12 -9.67 -1.26
N THR A 131 -0.02 -10.24 -0.07
CA THR A 131 -0.96 -10.03 1.02
C THR A 131 -0.58 -8.84 1.88
N GLN A 132 0.73 -8.60 2.03
CA GLN A 132 1.29 -7.58 2.89
C GLN A 132 2.64 -7.14 2.36
N ARG A 133 2.93 -5.84 2.45
CA ARG A 133 4.24 -5.24 2.14
C ARG A 133 4.63 -4.37 3.33
N ASP A 134 5.65 -4.78 4.06
CA ASP A 134 6.10 -4.13 5.29
C ASP A 134 7.60 -3.84 5.27
N GLY A 135 8.04 -3.09 6.27
CA GLY A 135 9.45 -2.83 6.50
C GLY A 135 9.97 -1.68 5.64
N TYR A 136 11.16 -1.24 6.00
CA TYR A 136 11.80 -0.05 5.45
C TYR A 136 13.28 -0.37 5.22
N GLY A 137 13.91 0.36 4.30
CA GLY A 137 15.33 0.15 3.99
C GLY A 137 15.59 -1.27 3.49
N LEU A 138 16.74 -1.84 3.87
CA LEU A 138 17.14 -3.20 3.48
C LEU A 138 16.23 -4.30 4.05
N ARG A 139 15.43 -3.99 5.08
CA ARG A 139 14.51 -4.93 5.76
C ARG A 139 13.11 -4.93 5.18
N ALA A 140 12.89 -4.19 4.08
CA ALA A 140 11.65 -4.23 3.34
C ALA A 140 11.34 -5.66 2.89
N ASN A 141 10.11 -6.09 3.15
CA ASN A 141 9.65 -7.44 2.92
C ASN A 141 8.21 -7.46 2.41
N PHE A 142 7.84 -8.56 1.80
CA PHE A 142 6.48 -8.79 1.35
C PHE A 142 6.10 -10.26 1.56
N VAL A 143 4.81 -10.51 1.73
CA VAL A 143 4.25 -11.84 1.97
C VAL A 143 3.43 -12.26 0.78
N LEU A 144 3.82 -13.36 0.15
CA LEU A 144 3.05 -14.02 -0.89
C LEU A 144 2.22 -15.15 -0.29
N ARG A 145 0.96 -15.23 -0.72
CA ARG A 145 0.02 -16.29 -0.36
C ARG A 145 -0.45 -17.02 -1.61
N ASN A 146 -0.48 -18.35 -1.56
CA ASN A 146 -1.15 -19.16 -2.56
C ASN A 146 -1.72 -20.43 -1.90
N VAL A 147 -2.76 -21.01 -2.50
CA VAL A 147 -3.29 -22.32 -2.13
C VAL A 147 -2.85 -23.31 -3.21
N ILE A 148 -1.95 -24.21 -2.86
CA ILE A 148 -1.45 -25.27 -3.76
C ILE A 148 -1.92 -26.60 -3.16
N ASP A 149 -2.54 -27.46 -3.99
CA ASP A 149 -3.06 -28.76 -3.56
C ASP A 149 -3.95 -28.66 -2.30
N HIS A 150 -4.81 -27.64 -2.27
CA HIS A 150 -5.71 -27.32 -1.15
C HIS A 150 -5.01 -26.95 0.18
N ILE A 151 -3.69 -26.78 0.18
CA ILE A 151 -2.90 -26.34 1.32
C ILE A 151 -2.55 -24.85 1.13
N GLY A 152 -2.91 -24.03 2.11
CA GLY A 152 -2.55 -22.61 2.11
C GLY A 152 -1.10 -22.41 2.50
N MET A 153 -0.28 -21.91 1.58
CA MET A 153 1.12 -21.60 1.81
C MET A 153 1.35 -20.09 1.83
N GLU A 154 2.24 -19.65 2.72
CA GLU A 154 2.69 -18.26 2.81
C GLU A 154 4.20 -18.20 2.92
N ILE A 155 4.82 -17.38 2.05
CA ILE A 155 6.26 -17.15 2.07
C ILE A 155 6.51 -15.66 2.21
N ARG A 156 7.32 -15.31 3.20
CA ARG A 156 7.82 -13.95 3.39
C ARG A 156 9.16 -13.81 2.70
N TYR A 157 9.25 -12.88 1.77
CA TYR A 157 10.48 -12.54 1.06
C TYR A 157 11.02 -11.20 1.57
N LEU A 158 12.34 -11.12 1.76
CA LEU A 158 13.03 -9.83 1.91
C LEU A 158 13.33 -9.31 0.50
N LEU A 159 12.95 -8.06 0.20
CA LEU A 159 13.04 -7.50 -1.14
C LEU A 159 14.48 -7.48 -1.68
N TYR A 160 15.44 -7.29 -0.77
CA TYR A 160 16.87 -7.15 -1.08
C TYR A 160 17.69 -8.42 -0.80
N ASP A 161 17.03 -9.56 -0.61
CA ASP A 161 17.72 -10.83 -0.35
C ASP A 161 18.65 -11.20 -1.54
N PRO A 162 19.94 -11.55 -1.30
CA PRO A 162 20.83 -12.06 -2.33
C PRO A 162 20.31 -13.33 -3.02
N THR A 163 19.48 -14.13 -2.35
CA THR A 163 18.96 -15.40 -2.88
C THR A 163 17.88 -15.23 -3.93
N ILE A 164 17.19 -14.09 -3.98
CA ILE A 164 16.21 -13.79 -5.03
C ILE A 164 16.96 -13.56 -6.33
N GLU A 165 16.50 -14.17 -7.41
CA GLU A 165 17.05 -14.01 -8.76
C GLU A 165 16.21 -13.05 -9.60
N LYS A 166 14.88 -13.20 -9.56
CA LYS A 166 13.95 -12.41 -10.35
C LYS A 166 12.60 -12.28 -9.64
N ILE A 167 11.97 -11.12 -9.77
CA ILE A 167 10.60 -10.89 -9.35
C ILE A 167 9.81 -10.51 -10.61
N GLU A 168 8.83 -11.32 -10.97
CA GLU A 168 7.92 -11.06 -12.09
C GLU A 168 6.55 -10.66 -11.53
N VAL A 169 5.98 -9.60 -12.09
CA VAL A 169 4.59 -9.22 -11.82
C VAL A 169 3.73 -9.92 -12.86
N LEU A 170 2.83 -10.79 -12.40
CA LEU A 170 1.90 -11.50 -13.27
C LEU A 170 0.63 -10.70 -13.48
N ARG A 171 0.06 -10.15 -12.41
CA ARG A 171 -1.09 -9.25 -12.49
C ARG A 171 -0.87 -8.06 -11.57
N LEU A 172 -0.84 -6.87 -12.13
CA LEU A 172 -0.68 -5.63 -11.39
C LEU A 172 -2.06 -5.06 -11.04
N GLU A 173 -2.51 -5.31 -9.81
CA GLU A 173 -3.76 -4.76 -9.28
C GLU A 173 -3.57 -4.23 -7.85
N LYS A 174 -4.41 -3.26 -7.47
CA LYS A 174 -4.60 -2.80 -6.09
C LYS A 174 -5.89 -3.36 -5.52
N ARG A 175 -5.94 -3.59 -4.21
CA ARG A 175 -7.18 -3.88 -3.47
C ARG A 175 -7.62 -2.67 -2.64
N LEU A 176 -8.81 -2.75 -2.08
CA LEU A 176 -9.39 -1.67 -1.25
C LEU A 176 -8.65 -1.46 0.07
N ASP A 177 -7.97 -2.50 0.57
CA ASP A 177 -7.26 -2.50 1.84
C ASP A 177 -5.74 -2.51 1.63
N GLU A 178 -5.00 -1.93 2.58
CA GLU A 178 -3.54 -1.92 2.59
C GLU A 178 -2.93 -3.30 2.94
N ASN A 179 -3.68 -4.17 3.61
CA ASN A 179 -3.28 -5.54 3.91
C ASN A 179 -4.46 -6.51 3.68
N LEU A 180 -4.15 -7.75 3.28
CA LEU A 180 -5.14 -8.77 2.93
C LEU A 180 -5.10 -9.96 3.88
N LEU A 181 -4.73 -9.71 5.15
CA LEU A 181 -4.53 -10.78 6.14
C LEU A 181 -5.78 -11.62 6.40
N TYR A 182 -6.97 -11.09 6.09
CA TYR A 182 -8.25 -11.79 6.17
C TYR A 182 -8.40 -12.93 5.15
N LEU A 183 -7.57 -12.99 4.09
CA LEU A 183 -7.57 -14.09 3.12
C LEU A 183 -7.25 -15.46 3.74
N LYS A 184 -6.68 -15.48 4.95
CA LYS A 184 -6.48 -16.70 5.77
C LYS A 184 -7.80 -17.33 6.19
N ASP A 185 -8.77 -16.49 6.57
CA ASP A 185 -10.09 -16.89 7.06
C ASP A 185 -11.14 -16.89 5.92
N ALA A 186 -10.75 -16.53 4.70
CA ALA A 186 -11.58 -16.56 3.52
C ALA A 186 -11.63 -17.96 2.85
N PRO A 187 -12.62 -18.22 1.98
CA PRO A 187 -12.61 -19.33 1.04
C PRO A 187 -11.33 -19.39 0.22
N PRO A 188 -10.83 -20.60 -0.11
CA PRO A 188 -9.58 -20.78 -0.84
C PRO A 188 -9.61 -20.17 -2.25
N GLU A 189 -10.79 -20.00 -2.85
CA GLU A 189 -10.99 -19.43 -4.19
C GLU A 189 -10.25 -18.10 -4.38
N HIS A 190 -10.31 -17.19 -3.40
CA HIS A 190 -9.67 -15.88 -3.48
C HIS A 190 -8.15 -15.92 -3.27
N SER A 191 -7.59 -17.05 -2.84
CA SER A 191 -6.16 -17.25 -2.60
C SER A 191 -5.53 -18.28 -3.55
N THR A 192 -6.31 -18.90 -4.43
CA THR A 192 -5.83 -19.95 -5.34
C THR A 192 -5.45 -19.32 -6.67
N PHE A 193 -4.17 -19.43 -7.02
CA PHE A 193 -3.64 -18.92 -8.28
C PHE A 193 -2.86 -20.01 -9.01
N PRO A 194 -3.03 -20.15 -10.35
CA PRO A 194 -2.29 -21.14 -11.11
C PRO A 194 -0.79 -20.80 -11.14
N LEU A 195 0.06 -21.83 -11.01
CA LEU A 195 1.52 -21.68 -11.00
C LEU A 195 2.10 -21.26 -12.35
N ASP A 196 1.39 -21.58 -13.42
CA ASP A 196 1.77 -21.31 -14.81
C ASP A 196 1.01 -20.10 -15.38
N MET A 197 0.55 -19.20 -14.52
CA MET A 197 -0.08 -17.95 -14.93
C MET A 197 0.89 -17.11 -15.78
N GLU A 198 0.40 -16.60 -16.90
CA GLU A 198 1.15 -15.68 -17.76
C GLU A 198 1.05 -14.24 -17.27
N PRO A 199 2.07 -13.39 -17.51
CA PRO A 199 2.03 -11.99 -17.12
C PRO A 199 1.09 -11.16 -18.00
N GLU A 200 0.20 -10.42 -17.36
CA GLU A 200 -0.68 -9.42 -17.96
C GLU A 200 0.09 -8.10 -18.12
N PHE A 201 0.12 -7.59 -19.35
CA PHE A 201 0.81 -6.34 -19.67
C PHE A 201 -0.11 -5.14 -19.44
N ILE A 202 0.37 -4.16 -18.66
CA ILE A 202 -0.26 -2.84 -18.49
C ILE A 202 0.67 -1.81 -19.10
N ALA A 203 0.12 -0.83 -19.83
CA ALA A 203 0.91 0.28 -20.36
C ALA A 203 1.48 1.14 -19.22
N GLU A 204 2.72 1.61 -19.36
CA GLU A 204 3.43 2.33 -18.29
C GLU A 204 2.74 3.63 -17.84
N ASP A 205 1.94 4.24 -18.72
CA ASP A 205 1.25 5.51 -18.46
C ASP A 205 -0.14 5.33 -17.82
N GLU A 206 -0.67 4.11 -17.81
CA GLU A 206 -2.01 3.87 -17.26
C GLU A 206 -1.96 3.80 -15.72
N PRO A 207 -2.94 4.41 -15.02
CA PRO A 207 -3.07 4.23 -13.58
C PRO A 207 -3.36 2.77 -13.23
N VAL A 208 -2.79 2.30 -12.12
CA VAL A 208 -2.96 0.90 -11.69
C VAL A 208 -4.42 0.63 -11.33
N PRO A 209 -5.05 -0.42 -11.92
CA PRO A 209 -6.45 -0.73 -11.65
C PRO A 209 -6.66 -1.14 -10.19
N ILE A 210 -7.75 -0.65 -9.59
CA ILE A 210 -8.20 -1.01 -8.25
C ILE A 210 -9.33 -2.03 -8.38
N ASN A 211 -9.13 -3.21 -7.82
CA ASN A 211 -10.10 -4.29 -7.80
C ASN A 211 -11.06 -4.10 -6.61
N PRO A 212 -12.36 -3.80 -6.85
CA PRO A 212 -13.34 -3.54 -5.79
C PRO A 212 -13.96 -4.81 -5.18
N VAL A 213 -13.52 -6.01 -5.59
CA VAL A 213 -14.10 -7.28 -5.14
C VAL A 213 -14.03 -7.40 -3.61
N GLN A 214 -15.20 -7.62 -3.01
CA GLN A 214 -15.35 -7.91 -1.59
C GLN A 214 -15.37 -9.41 -1.35
N VAL A 215 -14.64 -9.86 -0.33
CA VAL A 215 -14.45 -11.28 0.01
C VAL A 215 -15.39 -11.68 1.14
N LYS A 216 -16.18 -12.75 0.93
CA LYS A 216 -17.01 -13.35 1.98
C LYS A 216 -16.16 -14.28 2.84
N LEU A 217 -16.18 -14.13 4.17
CA LEU A 217 -15.41 -14.98 5.07
C LEU A 217 -16.08 -16.35 5.31
N LYS A 218 -15.28 -17.33 5.74
CA LYS A 218 -15.79 -18.60 6.28
C LYS A 218 -16.60 -18.36 7.56
N PRO A 219 -17.41 -19.33 8.02
CA PRO A 219 -17.95 -19.27 9.38
C PRO A 219 -16.83 -19.25 10.43
N LYS A 220 -17.14 -18.72 11.61
CA LYS A 220 -16.23 -18.69 12.77
C LYS A 220 -15.82 -20.11 13.20
N PRO A 221 -14.68 -20.31 13.87
CA PRO A 221 -13.75 -19.31 14.41
C PRO A 221 -12.75 -18.74 13.39
N TRP A 222 -12.43 -17.45 13.51
CA TRP A 222 -11.41 -16.75 12.70
C TRP A 222 -10.15 -16.49 13.52
N ARG A 223 -9.02 -16.25 12.83
CA ARG A 223 -7.75 -15.90 13.47
C ARG A 223 -7.80 -14.53 14.17
N MET A 224 -8.50 -13.56 13.59
CA MET A 224 -8.65 -12.22 14.17
C MET A 224 -10.11 -11.81 14.23
N LYS A 225 -10.39 -10.83 15.11
CA LYS A 225 -11.70 -10.18 15.20
C LYS A 225 -11.84 -9.13 14.10
N TRP A 226 -11.89 -9.56 12.84
CA TRP A 226 -11.91 -8.69 11.64
C TRP A 226 -12.97 -7.60 11.68
N GLU A 227 -14.09 -7.88 12.34
CA GLU A 227 -15.20 -6.95 12.63
C GLU A 227 -14.74 -5.63 13.28
N LYS A 228 -13.60 -5.63 13.98
CA LYS A 228 -13.06 -4.44 14.66
C LYS A 228 -12.08 -3.64 13.82
N TRP A 229 -11.53 -4.21 12.75
CA TRP A 229 -10.42 -3.61 12.00
C TRP A 229 -10.88 -2.61 10.93
N GLY A 230 -12.17 -2.57 10.59
CA GLY A 230 -12.69 -1.62 9.60
C GLY A 230 -12.25 -1.90 8.16
N MET A 231 -12.00 -3.17 7.82
CA MET A 231 -11.58 -3.58 6.48
C MET A 231 -12.70 -3.33 5.46
N LYS A 232 -12.36 -2.73 4.31
CA LYS A 232 -13.30 -2.40 3.22
C LYS A 232 -13.47 -3.57 2.24
N GLY A 233 -12.48 -4.45 2.13
CA GLY A 233 -12.48 -5.61 1.24
C GLY A 233 -13.21 -6.84 1.79
N ILE A 234 -13.76 -6.80 3.01
CA ILE A 234 -14.57 -7.89 3.56
C ILE A 234 -16.04 -7.61 3.26
N ALA A 235 -16.73 -8.58 2.67
CA ALA A 235 -18.15 -8.46 2.37
C ALA A 235 -18.96 -8.29 3.67
N PRO A 236 -19.89 -7.32 3.75
CA PRO A 236 -20.66 -7.04 4.96
C PRO A 236 -21.48 -8.25 5.41
N ASP A 237 -21.92 -9.09 4.48
CA ASP A 237 -22.66 -10.34 4.70
C ASP A 237 -21.87 -11.38 5.53
N SER A 238 -20.55 -11.22 5.64
CA SER A 238 -19.71 -12.08 6.48
C SER A 238 -20.01 -11.89 7.97
N PHE A 239 -20.60 -10.75 8.34
CA PHE A 239 -20.95 -10.43 9.71
C PHE A 239 -22.44 -10.66 9.92
N PHE A 240 -22.79 -11.50 10.90
CA PHE A 240 -24.20 -11.73 11.22
C PHE A 240 -24.85 -10.43 11.72
N PRO A 241 -26.13 -10.16 11.36
CA PRO A 241 -26.85 -8.99 11.84
C PRO A 241 -26.88 -8.99 13.38
N GLY A 242 -26.43 -7.88 13.99
CA GLY A 242 -26.33 -7.74 15.44
C GLY A 242 -24.94 -8.05 16.03
N GLN A 243 -24.03 -8.72 15.33
CA GLN A 243 -22.68 -8.99 15.83
C GLN A 243 -21.80 -7.75 15.96
N LEU A 244 -22.12 -6.68 15.22
CA LEU A 244 -21.43 -5.40 15.31
C LEU A 244 -21.99 -4.53 16.44
N LYS A 245 -23.19 -4.82 16.95
CA LYS A 245 -23.81 -4.04 18.02
C LYS A 245 -22.98 -4.17 19.31
N GLY A 246 -22.58 -3.04 19.87
CA GLY A 246 -21.79 -2.97 21.11
C GLY A 246 -20.31 -3.30 20.96
N LYS A 247 -19.81 -3.61 19.74
CA LYS A 247 -18.37 -3.76 19.51
C LYS A 247 -17.76 -2.40 19.22
N ILE A 248 -16.84 -1.97 20.09
CA ILE A 248 -16.03 -0.77 19.85
C ILE A 248 -15.04 -1.10 18.70
N PRO A 249 -15.07 -0.34 17.59
CA PRO A 249 -14.10 -0.50 16.51
C PRO A 249 -12.70 -0.18 17.02
N LEU A 250 -11.69 -0.84 16.47
CA LEU A 250 -10.30 -0.52 16.79
C LEU A 250 -9.92 0.84 16.19
N VAL A 251 -10.44 1.12 14.99
CA VAL A 251 -10.34 2.41 14.32
C VAL A 251 -11.27 3.38 15.04
N LYS A 252 -10.69 4.44 15.61
CA LYS A 252 -11.47 5.47 16.30
C LYS A 252 -11.97 6.48 15.26
N PRO A 253 -13.22 6.94 15.30
CA PRO A 253 -13.74 7.88 14.31
C PRO A 253 -12.92 9.18 14.19
N TRP A 254 -12.39 9.68 15.31
CA TRP A 254 -11.55 10.89 15.31
C TRP A 254 -10.12 10.66 14.82
N ASP A 255 -9.66 9.41 14.65
CA ASP A 255 -8.34 9.13 14.09
C ASP A 255 -8.23 9.63 12.65
N GLU A 256 -9.33 9.63 11.88
CA GLU A 256 -9.37 10.17 10.51
C GLU A 256 -9.20 11.70 10.49
N MET A 257 -9.64 12.36 11.56
CA MET A 257 -9.60 13.83 11.71
C MET A 257 -8.34 14.31 12.43
N ASP A 258 -7.54 13.41 12.99
CA ASP A 258 -6.30 13.73 13.69
C ASP A 258 -5.18 14.04 12.68
N LEU A 259 -5.15 15.30 12.23
CA LEU A 259 -4.13 15.81 11.31
C LEU A 259 -2.70 15.61 11.86
N MET A 260 -2.53 15.68 13.18
CA MET A 260 -1.22 15.50 13.81
C MET A 260 -0.77 14.04 13.74
N LYS A 261 -1.70 13.09 13.86
CA LYS A 261 -1.44 11.67 13.63
C LYS A 261 -1.09 11.39 12.17
N GLN A 262 -1.82 11.97 11.21
CA GLN A 262 -1.50 11.86 9.78
C GLN A 262 -0.09 12.40 9.49
N TYR A 263 0.22 13.60 9.98
CA TYR A 263 1.54 14.21 9.84
C TYR A 263 2.66 13.32 10.40
N ARG A 264 2.47 12.70 11.57
CA ARG A 264 3.46 11.77 12.17
C ARG A 264 3.59 10.44 11.42
N GLN A 265 2.61 10.06 10.61
CA GLN A 265 2.63 8.83 9.81
C GLN A 265 3.26 9.04 8.43
N THR A 266 3.23 10.27 7.92
CA THR A 266 3.80 10.64 6.63
C THR A 266 5.15 11.29 6.78
N ILE A 267 6.06 11.04 5.85
CA ILE A 267 7.31 11.81 5.75
C ILE A 267 7.00 13.16 5.09
N PRO A 268 7.58 14.28 5.54
CA PRO A 268 7.42 15.58 4.88
C PRO A 268 7.77 15.50 3.39
N GLU A 269 7.03 16.22 2.54
CA GLU A 269 7.22 16.16 1.09
C GLU A 269 8.62 16.64 0.67
N GLU A 270 9.17 17.64 1.35
CA GLU A 270 10.53 18.16 1.11
C GLU A 270 11.58 17.04 1.24
N GLU A 271 11.53 16.27 2.34
CA GLU A 271 12.43 15.13 2.54
C GLU A 271 12.21 14.04 1.49
N GLN A 272 10.96 13.80 1.06
CA GLN A 272 10.67 12.84 0.00
C GLN A 272 11.30 13.29 -1.32
N GLN A 273 11.18 14.57 -1.68
CA GLN A 273 11.73 15.14 -2.91
C GLN A 273 13.25 15.06 -2.93
N GLU A 274 13.93 15.34 -1.82
CA GLU A 274 15.39 15.17 -1.71
C GLU A 274 15.81 13.73 -1.98
N ILE A 275 15.13 12.77 -1.35
CA ILE A 275 15.39 11.34 -1.54
C ILE A 275 15.14 10.96 -3.00
N TYR A 276 14.05 11.39 -3.62
CA TYR A 276 13.76 11.08 -5.01
C TYR A 276 14.72 11.76 -6.00
N ALA A 277 15.25 12.94 -5.68
CA ALA A 277 16.27 13.60 -6.49
C ALA A 277 17.58 12.80 -6.50
N GLU A 278 18.01 12.30 -5.33
CA GLU A 278 19.15 11.39 -5.22
C GLU A 278 18.90 10.13 -6.08
N LEU A 279 17.72 9.52 -5.95
CA LEU A 279 17.35 8.31 -6.68
C LEU A 279 17.28 8.51 -8.20
N TYR A 280 16.72 9.62 -8.65
CA TYR A 280 16.66 9.98 -10.06
C TYR A 280 18.06 10.07 -10.66
N THR A 281 18.97 10.72 -9.94
CA THR A 281 20.37 10.86 -10.34
C THR A 281 21.07 9.50 -10.45
N GLU A 282 20.91 8.64 -9.44
CA GLU A 282 21.48 7.28 -9.41
C GLU A 282 20.93 6.39 -10.53
N LEU A 283 19.61 6.38 -10.74
CA LEU A 283 18.96 5.62 -11.83
C LEU A 283 19.48 6.07 -13.20
N HIS A 284 19.61 7.37 -13.42
CA HIS A 284 20.13 7.91 -14.68
C HIS A 284 21.58 7.47 -14.94
N GLN A 285 22.42 7.47 -13.90
CA GLN A 285 23.79 6.97 -14.00
C GLN A 285 23.84 5.47 -14.30
N GLN A 286 22.99 4.68 -13.63
CA GLN A 286 22.87 3.25 -13.88
C GLN A 286 22.44 2.96 -15.31
N ASP A 287 21.43 3.66 -15.84
CA ASP A 287 20.97 3.49 -17.22
C ASP A 287 22.03 3.89 -18.24
N ALA A 288 22.78 4.96 -17.98
CA ALA A 288 23.91 5.35 -18.81
C ALA A 288 25.01 4.26 -18.82
N SER A 289 25.31 3.67 -17.65
CA SER A 289 26.27 2.56 -17.53
C SER A 289 25.80 1.32 -18.29
N ARG A 290 24.52 0.94 -18.16
CA ARG A 290 23.87 -0.19 -18.87
C ARG A 290 23.89 0.02 -20.39
N LYS A 291 23.65 1.24 -20.86
CA LYS A 291 23.76 1.58 -22.30
C LYS A 291 25.21 1.45 -22.79
N ARG A 292 26.19 1.88 -21.99
CA ARG A 292 27.63 1.75 -22.32
C ARG A 292 28.08 0.29 -22.37
N THR A 293 27.69 -0.54 -21.40
CA THR A 293 28.02 -1.98 -21.40
C THR A 293 27.40 -2.69 -22.60
N ARG A 294 26.10 -2.51 -22.86
CA ARG A 294 25.41 -3.05 -24.05
C ARG A 294 26.11 -2.69 -25.36
N ARG A 295 26.58 -1.43 -25.51
CA ARG A 295 27.34 -0.98 -26.70
C ARG A 295 28.73 -1.61 -26.81
N LYS A 296 29.39 -1.93 -25.69
CA LYS A 296 30.68 -2.64 -25.70
C LYS A 296 30.51 -4.10 -26.08
N ASP A 297 29.48 -4.74 -25.53
CA ASP A 297 29.16 -6.15 -25.81
C ASP A 297 28.79 -6.36 -27.29
N SER A 298 28.01 -5.44 -27.87
CA SER A 298 27.66 -5.50 -29.30
C SER A 298 28.87 -5.29 -30.22
N LYS A 299 29.87 -4.50 -29.82
CA LYS A 299 31.13 -4.34 -30.55
C LYS A 299 32.04 -5.56 -30.43
N LYS A 300 32.07 -6.23 -29.28
CA LYS A 300 32.87 -7.44 -29.05
C LYS A 300 32.36 -8.67 -29.82
N LYS A 301 31.08 -8.65 -30.20
CA LYS A 301 30.39 -9.74 -30.91
C LYS A 301 30.49 -9.62 -32.45
N LYS A 302 31.04 -8.52 -32.97
CA LYS A 302 31.38 -8.32 -34.38
C LYS A 302 32.87 -8.57 -34.58
#